data_AF-A0A921KDD3-F1
#
_entry.id   AF-A0A921KDD3-F1
#
_cell.length_a   1.000
_cell.length_b   1.000
_cell.length_c   1.000
_cell.angle_alpha   90.00
_cell.angle_beta   90.00
_cell.angle_gamma   90.00
#
_symmetry.space_group_name_H-M   'P 1'
#
loop_
_entity.id
_entity.type
_entity.pdbx_description
1 polymer ?
#
loop_
_entity_poly.entity_id
_entity_poly.type
_entity_poly.pdbx_seq_one_letter_code
_entity_poly.pdbx_strand_id
1 'polypeptide(L)'
;MRKVVLYLALTILSTFLVVGCSDIQNAENNTEKDSYDEVRKIAWDFVVDKGWNDTAKENWQSAKVTKVVVENNYELLDDTHEAEEALSVSFEDKENVVVGTPLILIDTNTNKVIGYMLSE
;
A
#
# COMPACT_ATOMS: atom_id res chain seq x y z
N MET A 1 33.05 58.18 -8.65
CA MET A 1 32.83 57.30 -7.48
C MET A 1 31.34 56.95 -7.26
N ARG A 2 30.63 56.48 -8.29
CA ARG A 2 29.20 56.07 -8.17
C ARG A 2 28.89 54.73 -8.86
N LYS A 3 29.84 54.21 -9.65
CA LYS A 3 29.71 52.95 -10.40
C LYS A 3 30.39 51.75 -9.73
N VAL A 4 31.26 51.97 -8.73
CA VAL A 4 31.97 50.88 -8.02
C VAL A 4 31.11 50.30 -6.88
N VAL A 5 30.20 51.10 -6.31
CA VAL A 5 29.29 50.66 -5.24
C VAL A 5 28.21 49.71 -5.75
N LEU A 6 27.89 49.76 -7.05
CA LEU A 6 26.85 48.91 -7.66
C LEU A 6 27.32 47.47 -7.92
N TYR A 7 28.64 47.23 -8.00
CA TYR A 7 29.19 45.88 -8.20
C TYR A 7 29.45 45.12 -6.89
N LEU A 8 29.47 45.82 -5.75
CA LEU A 8 29.62 45.20 -4.41
C LEU A 8 28.31 44.63 -3.85
N ALA A 9 27.16 44.98 -4.44
CA ALA A 9 25.86 44.48 -4.01
C ALA A 9 25.48 43.10 -4.60
N LEU A 10 26.26 42.58 -5.57
CA LEU A 10 25.88 41.37 -6.32
C LEU A 10 26.53 40.06 -5.83
N THR A 11 27.39 40.10 -4.80
CA THR A 11 28.19 38.91 -4.39
C THR A 11 27.74 38.24 -3.09
N ILE A 12 26.67 38.70 -2.44
CA ILE A 12 26.25 38.18 -1.12
C ILE A 12 25.06 37.19 -1.20
N LEU A 13 24.57 36.88 -2.40
CA LEU A 13 23.38 36.02 -2.59
C LEU A 13 23.71 34.64 -3.19
N SER A 14 24.71 33.92 -2.68
CA SER A 14 25.07 32.59 -3.23
C SER A 14 25.58 31.55 -2.23
N THR A 15 25.31 31.65 -0.92
CA THR A 15 25.81 30.66 0.05
C THR A 15 24.77 30.06 1.02
N PHE A 16 23.49 30.05 0.67
CA PHE A 16 22.45 29.38 1.50
C PHE A 16 21.79 28.16 0.83
N LEU A 17 22.53 27.39 0.03
CA LEU A 17 22.02 26.15 -0.58
C LEU A 17 22.85 24.91 -0.29
N VAL A 18 23.32 24.73 0.95
CA VAL A 18 23.75 23.41 1.43
C VAL A 18 23.36 23.21 2.90
N VAL A 19 22.08 22.94 3.13
CA VAL A 19 21.66 22.09 4.25
C VAL A 19 20.91 20.92 3.62
N GLY A 20 21.67 19.92 3.19
CA GLY A 20 21.11 18.62 2.82
C GLY A 20 20.70 17.90 4.10
N CYS A 21 19.40 17.95 4.42
CA CYS A 21 18.78 16.90 5.20
C CYS A 21 18.64 15.69 4.29
N SER A 22 19.42 14.66 4.54
CA SER A 22 18.89 13.31 4.38
C SER A 22 19.25 12.58 5.66
N ASP A 23 18.34 12.65 6.62
CA ASP A 23 18.30 11.72 7.74
C ASP A 23 18.50 10.31 7.18
N ILE A 24 19.54 9.66 7.66
CA ILE A 24 19.69 8.23 7.54
C ILE A 24 18.58 7.66 8.43
N GLN A 25 17.40 7.45 7.84
CA GLN A 25 16.41 6.57 8.43
C GLN A 25 16.96 5.14 8.28
N ASN A 26 17.82 4.77 9.22
CA ASN A 26 17.86 3.40 9.71
C ASN A 26 16.41 3.01 9.95
N ALA A 27 15.91 2.06 9.17
CA ALA A 27 14.68 1.36 9.48
C ALA A 27 14.93 0.52 10.74
N GLU A 28 14.97 1.22 11.87
CA GLU A 28 14.69 0.68 13.18
C GLU A 28 13.34 -0.02 13.10
N ASN A 29 13.28 -1.21 13.71
CA ASN A 29 12.08 -1.97 14.01
C ASN A 29 11.10 -1.14 14.87
N ASN A 30 10.47 -0.14 14.26
CA ASN A 30 9.32 0.50 14.81
C ASN A 30 8.13 -0.35 14.38
N THR A 31 7.44 -0.92 15.36
CA THR A 31 6.06 -1.40 15.24
C THR A 31 5.17 -0.17 15.03
N GLU A 32 5.43 0.57 13.96
CA GLU A 32 4.56 1.62 13.47
C GLU A 32 3.32 0.90 12.98
N LYS A 33 2.18 1.25 13.56
CA LYS A 33 0.90 0.70 13.16
C LYS A 33 0.67 1.14 11.72
N ASP A 34 0.96 0.25 10.78
CA ASP A 34 0.77 0.46 9.35
C ASP A 34 -0.66 0.99 9.12
N SER A 35 -0.76 2.04 8.31
CA SER A 35 -2.01 2.69 7.88
C SER A 35 -3.07 1.75 7.29
N TYR A 36 -2.73 0.49 6.98
CA TYR A 36 -3.64 -0.48 6.36
C TYR A 36 -4.44 -1.37 7.32
N ASP A 37 -4.42 -1.13 8.63
CA ASP A 37 -5.19 -1.91 9.62
C ASP A 37 -6.68 -2.06 9.25
N GLU A 38 -7.32 -1.00 8.76
CA GLU A 38 -8.73 -1.01 8.34
C GLU A 38 -8.92 -1.86 7.08
N VAL A 39 -8.05 -1.67 6.09
CA VAL A 39 -8.06 -2.42 4.82
C VAL A 39 -7.93 -3.93 5.08
N ARG A 40 -7.02 -4.33 5.98
CA ARG A 40 -6.84 -5.74 6.35
C ARG A 40 -8.08 -6.33 7.02
N LYS A 41 -8.74 -5.58 7.91
CA LYS A 41 -9.99 -6.01 8.55
C LYS A 41 -11.12 -6.19 7.56
N ILE A 42 -11.29 -5.23 6.64
CA ILE A 42 -12.33 -5.30 5.61
C ILE A 42 -12.11 -6.53 4.71
N ALA A 43 -10.88 -6.77 4.28
CA ALA A 43 -10.56 -7.97 3.49
C ALA A 43 -10.84 -9.26 4.28
N TRP A 44 -10.47 -9.29 5.57
CA TRP A 44 -10.69 -10.45 6.42
C TRP A 44 -12.17 -10.73 6.70
N ASP A 45 -12.96 -9.69 6.94
CA ASP A 45 -14.41 -9.83 7.14
C ASP A 45 -15.06 -10.43 5.88
N PHE A 46 -14.59 -10.05 4.69
CA PHE A 46 -15.02 -10.67 3.44
C PHE A 46 -14.59 -12.14 3.31
N VAL A 47 -13.34 -12.48 3.67
CA VAL A 47 -12.85 -13.87 3.72
C VAL A 47 -13.69 -14.73 4.67
N VAL A 48 -14.06 -14.21 5.84
CA VAL A 48 -14.92 -14.89 6.82
C VAL A 48 -16.34 -15.05 6.29
N ASP A 49 -16.93 -14.01 5.71
CA ASP A 49 -18.27 -14.05 5.12
C ASP A 49 -18.40 -15.10 4.01
N LYS A 50 -17.33 -15.27 3.21
CA LYS A 50 -17.25 -16.31 2.17
C LYS A 50 -16.90 -17.70 2.70
N GLY A 51 -16.57 -17.83 3.98
CA GLY A 51 -16.16 -19.10 4.60
C GLY A 51 -14.76 -19.57 4.16
N TRP A 52 -13.90 -18.67 3.70
CA TRP A 52 -12.53 -18.98 3.27
C TRP A 52 -11.51 -18.85 4.40
N ASN A 53 -11.90 -18.35 5.57
CA ASN A 53 -10.99 -18.15 6.70
C ASN A 53 -10.31 -19.43 7.20
N ASP A 54 -10.87 -20.61 6.89
CA ASP A 54 -10.28 -21.90 7.28
C ASP A 54 -9.03 -22.26 6.46
N THR A 55 -8.78 -21.61 5.33
CA THR A 55 -7.56 -21.81 4.52
C THR A 55 -6.40 -20.90 4.97
N ALA A 56 -6.67 -19.85 5.74
CA ALA A 56 -5.66 -18.89 6.18
C ALA A 56 -4.93 -19.35 7.44
N LYS A 57 -3.59 -19.30 7.44
CA LYS A 57 -2.75 -19.73 8.57
C LYS A 57 -2.92 -18.84 9.79
N GLU A 58 -3.03 -17.55 9.56
CA GLU A 58 -3.12 -16.51 10.58
C GLU A 58 -4.35 -15.62 10.35
N ASN A 59 -4.51 -14.59 11.19
CA ASN A 59 -5.61 -13.65 11.08
C ASN A 59 -5.25 -12.42 10.23
N TRP A 60 -6.13 -11.42 10.19
CA TRP A 60 -5.94 -10.20 9.42
C TRP A 60 -4.65 -9.42 9.70
N GLN A 61 -4.03 -9.58 10.87
CA GLN A 61 -2.92 -8.73 11.30
C GLN A 61 -1.64 -8.97 10.49
N SER A 62 -1.43 -10.19 9.99
CA SER A 62 -0.27 -10.55 9.17
C SER A 62 -0.51 -10.43 7.67
N ALA A 63 -1.71 -10.01 7.26
CA ALA A 63 -2.03 -9.83 5.85
C ALA A 63 -1.10 -8.79 5.20
N LYS A 64 -0.59 -9.14 4.02
CA LYS A 64 0.24 -8.24 3.22
C LYS A 64 -0.65 -7.38 2.35
N VAL A 65 -0.38 -6.08 2.34
CA VAL A 65 -1.10 -5.12 1.49
C VAL A 65 -0.16 -4.55 0.45
N THR A 66 -0.57 -4.60 -0.82
CA THR A 66 0.19 -4.07 -1.96
C THR A 66 -0.73 -3.32 -2.92
N LYS A 67 -0.25 -2.23 -3.53
CA LYS A 67 -0.96 -1.59 -4.63
C LYS A 67 -0.81 -2.40 -5.91
N VAL A 68 -1.90 -2.57 -6.65
CA VAL A 68 -1.96 -3.29 -7.93
C VAL A 68 -2.85 -2.53 -8.92
N VAL A 69 -2.71 -2.84 -10.20
CA VAL A 69 -3.69 -2.46 -11.23
C VAL A 69 -4.60 -3.68 -11.43
N VAL A 70 -5.91 -3.46 -11.48
CA VAL A 70 -6.88 -4.53 -11.69
C VAL A 70 -6.74 -5.10 -13.10
N GLU A 71 -6.44 -6.40 -13.18
CA GLU A 71 -6.30 -7.17 -14.42
C GLU A 71 -7.45 -8.17 -14.60
N ASN A 72 -7.51 -8.87 -15.73
CA ASN A 72 -8.64 -9.74 -16.09
C ASN A 72 -8.63 -11.11 -15.39
N ASN A 73 -7.68 -11.35 -14.49
CA ASN A 73 -7.55 -12.59 -13.72
C ASN A 73 -8.27 -12.52 -12.36
N TYR A 74 -8.85 -11.38 -12.00
CA TYR A 74 -9.67 -11.23 -10.81
C TYR A 74 -11.15 -11.47 -11.14
N GLU A 75 -11.87 -12.08 -10.21
CA GLU A 75 -13.32 -12.07 -10.19
C GLU A 75 -13.78 -10.76 -9.58
N LEU A 76 -14.27 -9.84 -10.42
CA LEU A 76 -14.77 -8.54 -10.00
C LEU A 76 -16.22 -8.64 -9.52
N LEU A 77 -16.50 -7.96 -8.42
CA LEU A 77 -17.85 -7.76 -7.90
C LEU A 77 -18.56 -6.59 -8.62
N ASP A 78 -17.76 -5.69 -9.20
CA ASP A 78 -18.19 -4.57 -10.02
C ASP A 78 -17.16 -4.31 -11.14
N ASP A 79 -17.59 -4.51 -12.39
CA ASP A 79 -16.73 -4.39 -13.58
C ASP A 79 -16.30 -2.94 -13.86
N THR A 80 -16.89 -1.93 -13.19
CA THR A 80 -16.45 -0.54 -13.38
C THR A 80 -15.03 -0.27 -12.91
N HIS A 81 -14.44 -1.20 -12.14
CA HIS A 81 -13.09 -1.09 -11.60
C HIS A 81 -12.01 -1.76 -12.47
N GLU A 82 -12.34 -2.23 -13.68
CA GLU A 82 -11.35 -2.78 -14.61
C GLU A 82 -10.26 -1.74 -14.93
N ALA A 83 -9.00 -2.18 -14.89
CA ALA A 83 -7.82 -1.33 -15.14
C ALA A 83 -7.64 -0.14 -14.17
N GLU A 84 -8.33 -0.13 -13.02
CA GLU A 84 -8.13 0.87 -11.95
C GLU A 84 -7.06 0.42 -10.94
N GLU A 85 -6.50 1.38 -10.19
CA GLU A 85 -5.59 1.08 -9.08
C GLU A 85 -6.37 0.61 -7.85
N ALA A 86 -5.97 -0.52 -7.27
CA ALA A 86 -6.57 -1.12 -6.09
C ALA A 86 -5.53 -1.53 -5.05
N LEU A 87 -6.00 -1.77 -3.83
CA LEU A 87 -5.22 -2.46 -2.79
C LEU A 87 -5.50 -3.96 -2.88
N SER A 88 -4.45 -4.73 -3.10
CA SER A 88 -4.45 -6.19 -2.98
C SER A 88 -4.07 -6.58 -1.55
N VAL A 89 -4.90 -7.38 -0.91
CA VAL A 89 -4.65 -7.97 0.40
C VAL A 89 -4.49 -9.47 0.26
N SER A 90 -3.34 -10.00 0.67
CA SER A 90 -3.06 -11.43 0.67
C SER A 90 -2.81 -11.95 2.09
N PHE A 91 -3.26 -13.17 2.34
CA PHE A 91 -3.10 -13.89 3.60
C PHE A 91 -2.16 -15.07 3.39
N GLU A 92 -1.42 -15.45 4.43
CA GLU A 92 -0.61 -16.67 4.37
C GLU A 92 -1.52 -17.89 4.48
N ASP A 93 -1.27 -18.89 3.63
CA ASP A 93 -2.07 -20.11 3.59
C ASP A 93 -1.62 -21.12 4.63
N LYS A 94 -2.58 -21.89 5.16
CA LYS A 94 -2.30 -23.07 5.96
C LYS A 94 -1.56 -24.10 5.10
N GLU A 95 -0.69 -24.86 5.73
CA GLU A 95 -0.05 -26.00 5.08
C GLU A 95 -1.09 -27.05 4.68
N ASN A 96 -0.89 -27.68 3.51
CA ASN A 96 -1.70 -28.80 2.99
C ASN A 96 -3.15 -28.47 2.62
N VAL A 97 -3.47 -27.21 2.28
CA VAL A 97 -4.73 -26.85 1.63
C VAL A 97 -4.63 -27.05 0.11
N VAL A 98 -5.72 -27.46 -0.53
CA VAL A 98 -5.80 -27.66 -2.00
C VAL A 98 -6.14 -26.36 -2.73
N VAL A 99 -6.80 -25.43 -2.04
CA VAL A 99 -7.12 -24.09 -2.51
C VAL A 99 -6.71 -23.16 -1.38
N GLY A 100 -5.85 -22.20 -1.70
CA GLY A 100 -5.37 -21.24 -0.72
C GLY A 100 -6.43 -20.18 -0.39
N THR A 101 -6.04 -19.26 0.46
CA THR A 101 -6.85 -18.11 0.85
C THR A 101 -6.86 -17.12 -0.30
N PRO A 102 -8.05 -16.73 -0.81
CA PRO A 102 -8.12 -15.81 -1.92
C PRO A 102 -7.47 -14.47 -1.61
N LEU A 103 -6.84 -13.89 -2.62
CA LEU A 103 -6.38 -12.51 -2.61
C LEU A 103 -7.59 -11.59 -2.80
N ILE A 104 -7.70 -10.56 -1.96
CA ILE A 104 -8.86 -9.65 -1.95
C ILE A 104 -8.45 -8.28 -2.52
N LEU A 105 -9.27 -7.74 -3.42
CA LEU A 105 -9.10 -6.40 -3.96
C LEU A 105 -10.01 -5.40 -3.25
N ILE A 106 -9.42 -4.27 -2.85
CA ILE A 106 -10.10 -3.16 -2.17
C ILE A 106 -9.90 -1.87 -2.95
N ASP A 107 -10.99 -1.16 -3.24
CA ASP A 107 -10.94 0.18 -3.83
C ASP A 107 -10.26 1.17 -2.89
N THR A 108 -9.30 1.92 -3.43
CA THR A 108 -8.46 2.86 -2.68
C THR A 108 -9.21 4.08 -2.15
N ASN A 109 -10.37 4.41 -2.74
CA ASN A 109 -11.12 5.62 -2.41
C ASN A 109 -12.22 5.36 -1.37
N THR A 110 -12.85 4.20 -1.43
CA THR A 110 -14.05 3.86 -0.64
C THR A 110 -13.82 2.74 0.37
N ASN A 111 -12.64 2.11 0.36
CA ASN A 111 -12.33 0.92 1.16
C ASN A 111 -13.31 -0.23 0.96
N LYS A 112 -13.98 -0.33 -0.20
CA LYS A 112 -14.89 -1.44 -0.50
C LYS A 112 -14.16 -2.59 -1.17
N VAL A 113 -14.59 -3.81 -0.89
CA VAL A 113 -14.15 -4.98 -1.65
C VAL A 113 -14.74 -4.90 -3.06
N ILE A 114 -13.87 -4.93 -4.07
CA ILE A 114 -14.24 -4.81 -5.49
C ILE A 114 -13.99 -6.10 -6.29
N GLY A 115 -13.27 -7.06 -5.71
CA GLY A 115 -13.00 -8.34 -6.35
C GLY A 115 -12.10 -9.24 -5.54
N TYR A 116 -11.81 -10.42 -6.08
CA TYR A 116 -10.88 -11.37 -5.50
C TYR A 116 -10.24 -12.27 -6.56
N MET A 117 -9.18 -12.97 -6.20
CA MET A 117 -8.57 -14.02 -7.02
C MET A 117 -8.33 -15.24 -6.14
N LEU A 118 -8.87 -16.39 -6.55
CA LEU A 118 -8.61 -17.67 -5.89
C LEU A 118 -7.14 -18.08 -6.15
N SER A 119 -6.47 -18.61 -5.13
CA SER A 119 -5.16 -19.24 -5.28
C SER A 119 -5.29 -20.76 -5.40
N GLU A 120 -4.52 -21.34 -6.31
CA GLU A 120 -4.31 -22.79 -6.44
C GLU A 120 -3.25 -23.30 -5.44
#